data_AF-A0A8J8MKN3-F1
#
_entry.id   AF-A0A8J8MKN3-F1
#
_cell.length_a   1.000
_cell.length_b   1.000
_cell.length_c   1.000
_cell.angle_alpha   90.00
_cell.angle_beta   90.00
_cell.angle_gamma   90.00
#
_symmetry.space_group_name_H-M   'P 1'
#
loop_
_entity.id
_entity.type
_entity.pdbx_description
1 polymer ?
#
loop_
_entity_poly.entity_id
_entity_poly.type
_entity_poly.pdbx_seq_one_letter_code
_entity_poly.pdbx_strand_id
1 'polypeptide(L)'
;MSKHKYFLRGFGTALILTASIFYLATPNKSEDLSDEDIIARAENLGMIKSTMDQTMASEQVIEQAKQLGMIFEKDAKPLWETEFRQSLRQEIMKELEAEDQQMNEDEKDDPSNNQEQDELMEKDSEGKADEEVTTDQRATVELTINYGMTSKDVATLLYNNGVVHDIDEFDRYLMMQGYAQKIKTGTYIFHVNSSFKEAMKNFTN
;
A
#
# COMPACT_ATOMS: atom_id res chain seq x y z
N MET A 1 -19.93 -14.45 -52.49
CA MET A 1 -19.28 -14.63 -51.16
C MET A 1 -20.16 -14.00 -50.09
N SER A 2 -20.74 -14.78 -49.18
CA SER A 2 -21.33 -14.28 -47.93
C SER A 2 -21.68 -15.41 -46.94
N LYS A 3 -20.76 -16.38 -46.74
CA LYS A 3 -20.95 -17.47 -45.75
C LYS A 3 -20.67 -17.04 -44.30
N HIS A 4 -20.09 -15.86 -44.08
CA HIS A 4 -19.67 -15.40 -42.75
C HIS A 4 -20.78 -14.77 -41.90
N LYS A 5 -21.89 -14.33 -42.52
CA LYS A 5 -22.98 -13.65 -41.80
C LYS A 5 -23.73 -14.57 -40.83
N TYR A 6 -23.85 -15.85 -41.17
CA TYR A 6 -24.49 -16.85 -40.31
C TYR A 6 -23.54 -17.48 -39.29
N PHE A 7 -22.23 -17.47 -39.59
CA PHE A 7 -21.21 -17.96 -38.66
C PHE A 7 -21.16 -17.11 -37.38
N LEU A 8 -21.20 -15.78 -37.51
CA LEU A 8 -21.15 -14.88 -36.36
C LEU A 8 -22.42 -14.92 -35.49
N ARG A 9 -23.59 -15.19 -36.10
CA ARG A 9 -24.86 -15.35 -35.36
C ARG A 9 -24.95 -16.69 -34.62
N GLY A 10 -24.42 -17.77 -35.20
CA GLY A 10 -24.37 -19.08 -34.55
C GLY A 10 -23.32 -19.15 -33.42
N PHE A 11 -22.16 -18.51 -33.63
CA PHE A 11 -21.09 -18.45 -32.63
C PHE A 11 -21.54 -17.73 -31.35
N GLY A 12 -22.23 -16.60 -31.47
CA GLY A 12 -22.77 -15.87 -30.32
C GLY A 12 -23.77 -16.71 -29.51
N THR A 13 -24.66 -17.45 -30.18
CA THR A 13 -25.61 -18.32 -29.48
C THR A 13 -24.95 -19.49 -28.75
N ALA A 14 -23.88 -20.05 -29.32
CA ALA A 14 -23.12 -21.12 -28.68
C ALA A 14 -22.39 -20.61 -27.43
N LEU A 15 -21.77 -19.42 -27.50
CA LEU A 15 -21.04 -18.81 -26.38
C LEU A 15 -21.95 -18.58 -25.16
N ILE A 16 -23.18 -18.10 -25.39
CA ILE A 16 -24.16 -17.84 -24.32
C ILE A 16 -24.64 -19.15 -23.68
N LEU A 17 -24.91 -20.18 -24.49
CA LEU A 17 -25.32 -21.50 -24.01
C LEU A 17 -24.23 -22.16 -23.17
N THR A 18 -22.97 -22.11 -23.62
CA THR A 18 -21.85 -22.67 -22.86
C THR A 18 -21.62 -21.94 -21.54
N ALA A 19 -21.71 -20.61 -21.53
CA ALA A 19 -21.56 -19.83 -20.31
C ALA A 19 -22.67 -20.13 -19.30
N SER A 20 -23.92 -20.31 -19.75
CA SER A 20 -25.04 -20.66 -18.88
C SER A 20 -24.89 -22.05 -18.27
N ILE A 21 -24.44 -23.04 -19.06
CA ILE A 21 -24.17 -24.39 -18.56
C ILE A 21 -23.03 -24.35 -17.53
N PHE A 22 -21.95 -23.61 -17.81
CA PHE A 22 -20.82 -23.48 -16.90
C PHE A 22 -21.22 -22.80 -15.59
N TYR A 23 -21.98 -21.71 -15.65
CA TYR A 23 -22.47 -21.00 -14.47
C TYR A 23 -23.33 -21.88 -13.55
N LEU A 24 -24.15 -22.76 -14.12
CA LEU A 24 -24.95 -23.73 -13.35
C LEU A 24 -24.14 -24.95 -12.89
N ALA A 25 -23.10 -25.32 -13.64
CA ALA A 25 -22.29 -26.51 -13.36
C ALA A 25 -21.12 -26.23 -12.40
N THR A 26 -20.69 -24.97 -12.25
CA THR A 26 -19.68 -24.60 -11.25
C THR A 26 -20.35 -24.52 -9.88
N PRO A 27 -20.06 -25.44 -8.93
CA PRO A 27 -20.50 -25.26 -7.56
C PRO A 27 -19.85 -23.98 -7.01
N ASN A 28 -20.68 -23.04 -6.56
CA ASN A 28 -20.23 -21.87 -5.79
C ASN A 28 -19.66 -22.36 -4.45
N LYS A 29 -18.39 -22.75 -4.45
CA LYS A 29 -17.64 -23.02 -3.23
C LYS A 29 -17.10 -21.71 -2.68
N SER A 30 -17.95 -20.98 -1.98
CA SER A 30 -17.49 -20.09 -0.91
C SER A 30 -17.31 -20.97 0.33
N GLU A 31 -16.24 -21.76 0.35
CA GLU A 31 -15.77 -22.39 1.58
C GLU A 31 -15.02 -21.32 2.37
N ASP A 32 -15.78 -20.46 3.05
CA ASP A 32 -15.23 -19.69 4.15
C ASP A 32 -14.83 -20.72 5.23
N LEU A 33 -13.52 -20.89 5.44
CA LEU A 33 -12.99 -21.78 6.47
C LEU A 33 -13.69 -21.44 7.78
N SER A 34 -14.37 -22.43 8.38
CA SER A 34 -15.12 -22.17 9.60
C SER A 34 -14.14 -21.80 10.71
N ASP A 35 -14.56 -20.93 11.63
CA ASP A 35 -13.72 -20.54 12.77
C ASP A 35 -13.21 -21.78 13.54
N GLU A 36 -13.96 -22.88 13.52
CA GLU A 36 -13.57 -24.16 14.10
C GLU A 36 -12.34 -24.76 13.41
N ASP A 37 -12.31 -24.77 12.07
CA ASP A 37 -11.17 -25.25 11.29
C ASP A 37 -9.94 -24.37 11.49
N ILE A 38 -10.16 -23.06 11.65
CA ILE A 38 -9.11 -22.07 11.93
C ILE A 38 -8.53 -22.31 13.33
N ILE A 39 -9.37 -22.51 14.34
CA ILE A 39 -8.95 -22.79 15.72
C ILE A 39 -8.20 -24.11 15.79
N ALA A 40 -8.73 -25.18 15.20
CA ALA A 40 -8.08 -26.50 15.21
C ALA A 40 -6.71 -26.47 14.50
N ARG A 41 -6.58 -25.68 13.43
CA ARG A 41 -5.30 -25.47 12.75
C ARG A 41 -4.35 -24.60 13.57
N ALA A 42 -4.85 -23.57 14.23
CA ALA A 42 -4.06 -22.71 15.10
C ALA A 42 -3.51 -23.48 16.31
N GLU A 43 -4.33 -24.34 16.92
CA GLU A 43 -3.93 -25.21 18.02
C GLU A 43 -2.86 -26.24 17.58
N ASN A 44 -3.01 -26.85 16.41
CA ASN A 44 -1.99 -27.74 15.84
C ASN A 44 -0.65 -27.03 15.56
N LEU A 45 -0.66 -25.72 15.35
CA LEU A 45 0.53 -24.89 15.17
C LEU A 45 1.11 -24.38 16.50
N GLY A 46 0.53 -24.79 17.64
CA GLY A 46 1.00 -24.42 18.97
C GLY A 46 0.54 -23.03 19.44
N MET A 47 -0.45 -22.43 18.77
CA MET A 47 -1.09 -21.21 19.29
C MET A 47 -2.09 -21.58 20.39
N ILE A 48 -1.97 -20.94 21.54
CA ILE A 48 -2.82 -21.20 22.71
C ILE A 48 -3.88 -20.11 22.80
N LYS A 49 -5.15 -20.51 22.98
CA LYS A 49 -6.26 -19.59 23.19
C LYS A 49 -6.03 -18.81 24.48
N SER A 50 -5.89 -17.49 24.38
CA SER A 50 -5.73 -16.59 25.54
C SER A 50 -6.99 -16.61 26.41
N THR A 51 -7.07 -17.56 27.33
CA THR A 51 -8.09 -17.54 28.39
C THR A 51 -7.64 -16.57 29.47
N MET A 52 -8.59 -15.81 30.02
CA MET A 52 -8.38 -14.77 31.06
C MET A 52 -7.67 -15.27 32.34
N ASP A 53 -7.45 -16.57 32.48
CA ASP A 53 -6.68 -17.19 33.56
C ASP A 53 -5.15 -17.20 33.29
N GLN A 54 -4.73 -17.20 32.02
CA GLN A 54 -3.32 -17.14 31.63
C GLN A 54 -2.71 -15.74 31.79
N THR A 55 -3.52 -14.69 31.77
CA THR A 55 -3.05 -13.32 32.06
C THR A 55 -2.55 -13.21 33.50
N MET A 56 -3.22 -13.88 34.45
CA MET A 56 -2.81 -13.88 35.87
C MET A 56 -1.54 -14.70 36.10
N ALA A 57 -1.37 -15.82 35.39
CA ALA A 57 -0.13 -16.61 35.41
C ALA A 57 1.05 -15.85 34.80
N SER A 58 0.81 -15.10 33.72
CA SER A 58 1.84 -14.26 33.09
C SER A 58 2.30 -13.12 34.01
N GLU A 59 1.41 -12.55 34.80
CA GLU A 59 1.72 -11.46 35.74
C GLU A 59 2.63 -11.94 36.89
N GLN A 60 2.37 -13.11 37.45
CA GLN A 60 3.22 -13.72 38.49
C GLN A 60 4.60 -14.11 37.97
N VAL A 61 4.68 -14.61 36.73
CA VAL A 61 5.96 -14.93 36.07
C VAL A 61 6.77 -13.66 35.79
N ILE A 62 6.10 -12.55 35.42
CA ILE A 62 6.73 -11.24 35.21
C ILE A 62 7.25 -10.65 36.53
N GLU A 63 6.54 -10.82 37.66
CA GLU A 63 7.03 -10.35 38.96
C GLU A 63 8.24 -11.16 39.47
N GLN A 64 8.23 -12.48 39.31
CA GLN A 64 9.39 -13.32 39.65
C GLN A 64 10.61 -12.98 38.78
N ALA A 65 10.40 -12.71 37.49
CA ALA A 65 11.44 -12.23 36.58
C ALA A 65 12.05 -10.89 37.01
N LYS A 66 11.23 -9.95 37.51
CA LYS A 66 11.71 -8.67 38.07
C LYS A 66 12.54 -8.85 39.35
N GLN A 67 12.14 -9.77 40.24
CA GLN A 67 12.90 -10.07 41.47
C GLN A 67 14.26 -10.72 41.18
N LEU A 68 14.39 -11.45 40.07
CA LEU A 68 15.65 -12.02 39.59
C LEU A 68 16.54 -11.01 38.85
N GLY A 69 16.18 -9.72 38.84
CA GLY A 69 17.00 -8.64 38.27
C GLY A 69 16.93 -8.54 36.75
N MET A 70 15.94 -9.15 36.09
CA MET A 70 15.74 -8.98 34.66
C MET A 70 15.01 -7.66 34.39
N ILE A 71 15.62 -6.80 33.58
CA ILE A 71 15.09 -5.48 33.21
C ILE A 71 14.04 -5.70 32.12
N PHE A 72 12.78 -5.39 32.40
CA PHE A 72 11.73 -5.29 31.38
C PHE A 72 11.73 -3.88 30.79
N GLU A 73 12.21 -3.78 29.55
CA GLU A 73 12.37 -2.55 28.78
C GLU A 73 11.02 -2.05 28.22
N LYS A 74 10.04 -1.81 29.11
CA LYS A 74 8.75 -1.23 28.73
C LYS A 74 8.72 0.29 28.87
N ASP A 75 9.66 0.88 29.61
CA ASP A 75 9.72 2.32 29.90
C ASP A 75 10.97 3.01 29.34
N ALA A 76 11.84 2.30 28.61
CA ALA A 76 12.93 2.94 27.89
C ALA A 76 12.37 3.57 26.61
N LYS A 77 12.47 4.90 26.51
CA LYS A 77 12.18 5.59 25.26
C LYS A 77 13.10 5.02 24.19
N PRO A 78 12.55 4.55 23.06
CA PRO A 78 13.32 3.79 22.09
C PRO A 78 14.42 4.71 21.51
N LEU A 79 15.63 4.17 21.31
CA LEU A 79 16.84 4.95 20.99
C LEU A 79 16.65 5.90 19.79
N TRP A 80 15.83 5.52 18.81
CA TRP A 80 15.49 6.35 17.65
C TRP A 80 14.81 7.69 18.02
N GLU A 81 14.06 7.75 19.12
CA GLU A 81 13.41 8.99 19.57
C GLU A 81 14.44 9.99 20.15
N THR A 82 15.55 9.48 20.70
CA THR A 82 16.66 10.32 21.18
C THR A 82 17.49 10.82 19.99
N GLU A 83 17.77 9.97 19.01
CA GLU A 83 18.48 10.34 17.79
C GLU A 83 17.69 11.35 16.93
N PHE A 84 16.37 11.16 16.78
CA PHE A 84 15.48 12.09 16.07
C PHE A 84 15.41 13.47 16.73
N ARG A 85 15.37 13.53 18.07
CA ARG A 85 15.42 14.81 18.80
C ARG A 85 16.74 15.54 18.63
N GLN A 86 17.84 14.79 18.52
CA GLN A 86 19.16 15.36 18.31
C GLN A 86 19.33 15.88 16.88
N SER A 87 18.81 15.18 15.87
CA SER A 87 18.82 15.63 14.47
C SER A 87 17.96 16.87 14.27
N LEU A 88 16.74 16.92 14.82
CA LEU A 88 15.88 18.13 14.75
C LEU A 88 16.57 19.35 15.36
N ARG A 89 17.29 19.16 16.48
CA ARG A 89 17.99 20.27 17.14
C ARG A 89 19.15 20.81 16.31
N GLN A 90 19.84 19.95 15.55
CA GLN A 90 20.90 20.36 14.63
C GLN A 90 20.33 21.10 13.42
N GLU A 91 19.20 20.66 12.88
CA GLU A 91 18.53 21.30 11.75
C GLU A 91 18.03 22.70 12.12
N ILE A 92 17.38 22.85 13.29
CA ILE A 92 16.92 24.14 13.81
C ILE A 92 18.10 25.10 14.08
N MET A 93 19.22 24.62 14.64
CA MET A 93 20.42 25.44 14.84
C MET A 93 21.01 25.94 13.52
N LYS A 94 21.02 25.07 12.49
CA LYS A 94 21.53 25.41 11.16
C LYS A 94 20.65 26.43 10.43
N GLU A 95 19.33 26.38 10.66
CA GLU A 95 18.38 27.34 10.12
C GLU A 95 18.45 28.71 10.83
N LEU A 96 18.62 28.72 12.17
CA LEU A 96 18.87 29.96 12.92
C LEU A 96 20.22 30.64 12.58
N GLU A 97 21.26 29.88 12.25
CA GLU A 97 22.54 30.44 11.78
C GLU A 97 22.46 30.99 10.34
N ALA A 98 21.55 30.47 9.51
CA ALA A 98 21.30 30.97 8.16
C ALA A 98 20.49 32.28 8.14
N GLU A 99 19.65 32.51 9.16
CA GLU A 99 18.79 33.70 9.25
C GLU A 99 19.53 34.97 9.75
N ASP A 100 20.66 34.84 10.44
CA ASP A 100 21.45 35.98 10.98
C ASP A 100 22.37 36.65 9.93
N GLN A 101 22.43 36.13 8.69
CA GLN A 101 23.26 36.68 7.61
C GLN A 101 22.50 37.46 6.53
N GLN A 102 21.19 37.71 6.70
CA GLN A 102 20.38 38.34 5.64
C GLN A 102 19.62 39.63 6.04
N MET A 103 19.95 40.26 7.16
CA MET A 103 19.46 41.61 7.49
C MET A 103 20.56 42.67 7.31
N ASN A 104 20.93 42.99 6.07
CA ASN A 104 21.46 44.31 5.66
C ASN A 104 21.47 44.39 4.13
N GLU A 105 20.44 45.02 3.55
CA GLU A 105 20.52 46.06 2.50
C GLU A 105 19.16 46.23 1.80
N ASP A 106 18.52 47.35 2.15
CA ASP A 106 17.81 48.30 1.30
C ASP A 106 16.59 47.87 0.45
N GLU A 107 15.42 48.15 1.04
CA GLU A 107 14.42 49.12 0.54
C GLU A 107 14.61 49.66 -0.91
N LYS A 108 13.72 49.28 -1.85
CA LYS A 108 12.65 50.15 -2.42
C LYS A 108 12.06 49.64 -3.75
N ASP A 109 10.77 49.99 -3.89
CA ASP A 109 9.95 50.18 -5.10
C ASP A 109 9.29 48.98 -5.80
N ASP A 110 8.06 48.69 -5.34
CA ASP A 110 6.85 48.45 -6.14
C ASP A 110 6.41 49.83 -6.74
N PRO A 111 5.79 49.98 -7.93
CA PRO A 111 4.47 49.39 -8.19
C PRO A 111 4.13 48.93 -9.62
N SER A 112 3.10 48.08 -9.67
CA SER A 112 1.90 48.26 -10.52
C SER A 112 1.68 47.26 -11.68
N ASN A 113 0.71 46.36 -11.46
CA ASN A 113 -0.58 46.29 -12.19
C ASN A 113 -0.84 45.23 -13.28
N ASN A 114 -2.07 44.67 -13.17
CA ASN A 114 -2.99 44.09 -14.16
C ASN A 114 -2.77 42.66 -14.70
N GLN A 115 -3.69 41.71 -14.41
CA GLN A 115 -4.92 41.34 -15.17
C GLN A 115 -4.56 40.54 -16.45
N GLU A 116 -5.03 39.34 -16.80
CA GLU A 116 -6.37 38.69 -16.89
C GLU A 116 -6.12 37.18 -17.25
N GLN A 117 -6.86 36.19 -16.72
CA GLN A 117 -8.09 35.56 -17.28
C GLN A 117 -7.83 34.79 -18.61
N ASP A 118 -7.71 33.45 -18.64
CA ASP A 118 -8.74 32.37 -18.61
C ASP A 118 -8.98 31.75 -20.01
N GLU A 119 -9.45 30.51 -20.00
CA GLU A 119 -10.07 29.72 -21.09
C GLU A 119 -9.23 28.75 -21.97
N LEU A 120 -9.40 27.46 -21.61
CA LEU A 120 -9.97 26.36 -22.41
C LEU A 120 -9.25 25.86 -23.68
N MET A 121 -8.76 24.62 -23.61
CA MET A 121 -8.99 23.63 -24.67
C MET A 121 -9.22 22.24 -24.08
N GLU A 122 -10.48 21.81 -24.19
CA GLU A 122 -10.99 20.46 -24.04
C GLU A 122 -10.67 19.66 -25.31
N LYS A 123 -10.15 18.43 -25.18
CA LYS A 123 -10.32 17.40 -26.21
C LYS A 123 -10.13 15.98 -25.68
N ASP A 124 -11.24 15.24 -25.71
CA ASP A 124 -11.35 13.79 -25.58
C ASP A 124 -10.37 13.00 -26.48
N SER A 125 -9.86 11.89 -25.96
CA SER A 125 -9.72 10.66 -26.74
C SER A 125 -9.64 9.42 -25.85
N GLU A 126 -10.66 8.57 -26.00
CA GLU A 126 -10.68 7.17 -25.61
C GLU A 126 -9.57 6.36 -26.31
N GLY A 127 -9.03 5.39 -25.57
CA GLY A 127 -8.71 4.07 -26.10
C GLY A 127 -7.32 3.87 -26.73
N LYS A 128 -6.37 3.42 -25.93
CA LYS A 128 -5.77 2.07 -26.04
C LYS A 128 -4.70 1.89 -24.97
N ALA A 129 -4.90 0.87 -24.14
CA ALA A 129 -3.84 0.25 -23.39
C ALA A 129 -2.87 -0.38 -24.40
N ASP A 130 -1.80 0.34 -24.71
CA ASP A 130 -0.60 -0.27 -25.26
C ASP A 130 0.12 -0.92 -24.08
N GLU A 131 0.05 -2.26 -24.07
CA GLU A 131 0.95 -3.11 -23.31
C GLU A 131 2.39 -2.78 -23.72
N GLU A 132 3.07 -1.98 -22.91
CA GLU A 132 4.51 -1.89 -22.94
C GLU A 132 5.06 -3.17 -22.28
N VAL A 133 5.06 -4.29 -23.04
CA VAL A 133 5.73 -5.51 -22.62
C VAL A 133 7.23 -5.29 -22.78
N THR A 134 7.84 -4.60 -21.82
CA THR A 134 9.24 -4.81 -21.51
C THR A 134 9.34 -6.24 -21.00
N THR A 135 10.02 -7.12 -21.75
CA THR A 135 10.27 -8.50 -21.31
C THR A 135 11.30 -8.45 -20.18
N ASP A 136 10.86 -8.05 -19.00
CA ASP A 136 11.49 -8.41 -17.74
C ASP A 136 11.05 -9.83 -17.43
N GLN A 137 12.00 -10.78 -17.36
CA GLN A 137 11.70 -12.19 -17.05
C GLN A 137 11.29 -12.39 -15.58
N ARG A 138 11.06 -11.31 -14.82
CA ARG A 138 10.55 -11.35 -13.46
C ARG A 138 9.08 -11.75 -13.46
N ALA A 139 8.74 -12.65 -12.54
CA ALA A 139 7.35 -13.04 -12.31
C ALA A 139 6.49 -11.80 -12.05
N THR A 140 5.27 -11.80 -12.58
CA THR A 140 4.29 -10.73 -12.38
C THR A 140 3.13 -11.20 -11.53
N VAL A 141 2.51 -10.27 -10.81
CA VAL A 141 1.31 -10.50 -10.00
C VAL A 141 0.29 -9.40 -10.27
N GLU A 142 -0.96 -9.79 -10.44
CA GLU A 142 -2.10 -8.88 -10.57
C GLU A 142 -2.74 -8.65 -9.20
N LEU A 143 -2.87 -7.38 -8.79
CA LEU A 143 -3.38 -7.01 -7.47
C LEU A 143 -4.42 -5.89 -7.58
N THR A 144 -5.45 -5.97 -6.74
CA THR A 144 -6.55 -5.00 -6.71
C THR A 144 -6.47 -4.13 -5.45
N ILE A 145 -6.40 -2.82 -5.66
CA ILE A 145 -6.49 -1.80 -4.61
C ILE A 145 -7.92 -1.29 -4.56
N ASN A 146 -8.59 -1.51 -3.43
CA ASN A 146 -9.98 -1.13 -3.21
C ASN A 146 -10.12 0.23 -2.53
N TYR A 147 -11.29 0.84 -2.68
CA TYR A 147 -11.63 2.07 -1.96
C TYR A 147 -11.59 1.84 -0.45
N GLY A 148 -11.00 2.79 0.28
CA GLY A 148 -10.84 2.72 1.74
C GLY A 148 -9.55 2.02 2.20
N MET A 149 -8.75 1.44 1.31
CA MET A 149 -7.41 0.96 1.65
C MET A 149 -6.48 2.14 1.95
N THR A 150 -5.78 2.07 3.08
CA THR A 150 -4.74 3.03 3.46
C THR A 150 -3.41 2.71 2.77
N SER A 151 -2.44 3.63 2.83
CA SER A 151 -1.09 3.38 2.32
C SER A 151 -0.44 2.14 2.94
N LYS A 152 -0.72 1.88 4.23
CA LYS A 152 -0.26 0.69 4.95
C LYS A 152 -0.95 -0.59 4.48
N ASP A 153 -2.25 -0.53 4.17
CA ASP A 153 -2.97 -1.68 3.60
C ASP A 153 -2.44 -2.05 2.22
N VAL A 154 -2.17 -1.05 1.38
CA VAL A 154 -1.56 -1.25 0.06
C VAL A 154 -0.14 -1.81 0.19
N ALA A 155 0.66 -1.29 1.12
CA ALA A 155 1.99 -1.82 1.40
C ALA A 155 1.94 -3.29 1.84
N THR A 156 1.00 -3.63 2.71
CA THR A 156 0.78 -5.00 3.19
C THR A 156 0.35 -5.93 2.06
N LEU A 157 -0.56 -5.48 1.20
CA LEU A 157 -1.01 -6.23 0.03
C LEU A 157 0.17 -6.54 -0.91
N LEU A 158 1.01 -5.55 -1.21
CA LEU A 158 2.18 -5.71 -2.07
C LEU A 158 3.23 -6.63 -1.43
N TYR A 159 3.46 -6.52 -0.13
CA TYR A 159 4.39 -7.36 0.60
C TYR A 159 3.97 -8.83 0.62
N ASN A 160 2.70 -9.11 0.92
CA ASN A 160 2.14 -10.46 0.96
C ASN A 160 2.24 -11.19 -0.40
N ASN A 161 2.33 -10.43 -1.49
CA ASN A 161 2.47 -10.94 -2.84
C ASN A 161 3.90 -10.85 -3.38
N GLY A 162 4.88 -10.52 -2.53
CA GLY A 162 6.30 -10.47 -2.89
C GLY A 162 6.67 -9.34 -3.84
N VAL A 163 5.83 -8.31 -3.99
CA VAL A 163 6.14 -7.13 -4.81
C VAL A 163 7.14 -6.22 -4.11
N VAL A 164 7.01 -6.05 -2.79
CA VAL A 164 7.92 -5.25 -1.95
C VAL A 164 8.45 -6.09 -0.78
N HIS A 165 9.61 -5.70 -0.24
CA HIS A 165 10.29 -6.45 0.82
C HIS A 165 10.05 -5.97 2.25
N ASP A 166 9.50 -4.75 2.43
CA ASP A 166 9.24 -4.17 3.74
C ASP A 166 7.98 -3.29 3.69
N ILE A 167 7.06 -3.56 4.61
CA ILE A 167 5.77 -2.86 4.70
C ILE A 167 5.97 -1.43 5.22
N ASP A 168 6.71 -1.28 6.33
CA ASP A 168 6.85 0.00 7.01
C ASP A 168 7.77 0.95 6.22
N GLU A 169 8.78 0.43 5.53
CA GLU A 169 9.63 1.22 4.64
C GLU A 169 8.84 1.74 3.42
N PHE A 170 8.02 0.89 2.80
CA PHE A 170 7.20 1.29 1.66
C PHE A 170 6.09 2.28 2.06
N ASP A 171 5.41 2.06 3.19
CA ASP A 171 4.42 2.98 3.73
C ASP A 171 5.03 4.36 4.04
N ARG A 172 6.19 4.39 4.72
CA ARG A 172 6.95 5.64 4.93
C ARG A 172 7.33 6.31 3.63
N TYR A 173 7.77 5.55 2.64
CA TYR A 173 8.11 6.10 1.33
C TYR A 173 6.90 6.78 0.67
N LEU A 174 5.72 6.15 0.69
CA LEU A 174 4.49 6.76 0.18
C LEU A 174 4.08 8.02 0.95
N MET A 175 4.27 8.03 2.27
CA MET A 175 3.95 9.19 3.11
C MET A 175 4.93 10.36 2.86
N MET A 176 6.23 10.12 2.89
CA MET A 176 7.26 11.16 2.71
C MET A 176 7.19 11.82 1.34
N GLN A 177 6.85 11.03 0.31
CA GLN A 177 6.71 11.52 -1.05
C GLN A 177 5.31 12.14 -1.33
N GLY A 178 4.42 12.15 -0.33
CA GLY A 178 3.07 12.72 -0.47
C GLY A 178 2.13 11.90 -1.36
N TYR A 179 2.46 10.64 -1.64
CA TYR A 179 1.66 9.74 -2.46
C TYR A 179 0.60 8.97 -1.67
N ALA A 180 0.67 8.94 -0.34
CA ALA A 180 -0.32 8.27 0.50
C ALA A 180 -1.77 8.73 0.22
N GLN A 181 -1.97 10.00 -0.16
CA GLN A 181 -3.29 10.54 -0.55
C GLN A 181 -3.60 10.44 -2.04
N LYS A 182 -2.64 10.02 -2.87
CA LYS A 182 -2.75 9.95 -4.34
C LYS A 182 -2.85 8.52 -4.85
N ILE A 183 -3.11 7.57 -3.96
CA ILE A 183 -3.33 6.17 -4.30
C ILE A 183 -4.65 6.06 -5.07
N LYS A 184 -4.56 5.52 -6.28
CA LYS A 184 -5.71 5.20 -7.13
C LYS A 184 -6.17 3.78 -6.82
N THR A 185 -7.49 3.61 -6.83
CA THR A 185 -8.12 2.30 -6.76
C THR A 185 -8.16 1.67 -8.15
N GLY A 186 -8.02 0.36 -8.22
CA GLY A 186 -8.04 -0.39 -9.47
C GLY A 186 -7.24 -1.67 -9.37
N THR A 187 -7.14 -2.36 -10.50
CA THR A 187 -6.32 -3.57 -10.63
C THR A 187 -5.07 -3.25 -11.43
N TYR A 188 -3.92 -3.64 -10.90
CA TYR A 188 -2.61 -3.32 -11.44
C TYR A 188 -1.73 -4.56 -11.49
N ILE A 189 -0.81 -4.58 -12.46
CA ILE A 189 0.19 -5.63 -12.61
C ILE A 189 1.50 -5.13 -12.02
N PHE A 190 2.14 -5.96 -11.22
CA PHE A 190 3.41 -5.66 -10.55
C PHE A 190 4.43 -6.75 -10.86
N HIS A 191 5.72 -6.41 -10.89
CA HIS A 191 6.77 -7.41 -10.89
C HIS A 191 7.12 -7.81 -9.45
N VAL A 192 7.41 -9.09 -9.24
CA VAL A 192 7.91 -9.60 -7.97
C VAL A 192 9.30 -8.99 -7.72
N ASN A 193 9.54 -8.56 -6.48
CA ASN A 193 10.74 -7.83 -6.06
C ASN A 193 10.97 -6.52 -6.83
N SER A 194 9.89 -5.82 -7.23
CA SER A 194 9.98 -4.48 -7.79
C SER A 194 10.57 -3.48 -6.78
N SER A 195 11.22 -2.45 -7.30
CA SER A 195 11.61 -1.31 -6.45
C SER A 195 10.38 -0.53 -5.98
N PHE A 196 10.47 0.17 -4.85
CA PHE A 196 9.35 0.96 -4.33
C PHE A 196 8.83 1.97 -5.34
N LYS A 197 9.73 2.67 -6.03
CA LYS A 197 9.41 3.65 -7.07
C LYS A 197 8.67 3.02 -8.26
N GLU A 198 9.06 1.81 -8.63
CA GLU A 198 8.44 1.09 -9.75
C GLU A 198 7.03 0.61 -9.37
N ALA A 199 6.86 0.03 -8.18
CA ALA A 199 5.56 -0.40 -7.69
C ALA A 199 4.57 0.77 -7.62
N MET A 200 4.95 1.89 -7.01
CA MET A 200 4.05 3.05 -6.87
C MET A 200 3.63 3.68 -8.20
N LYS A 201 4.47 3.62 -9.24
CA LYS A 201 4.20 4.27 -10.54
C LYS A 201 2.89 3.79 -11.15
N ASN A 202 2.53 2.53 -10.89
CA ASN A 202 1.34 1.92 -11.48
C ASN A 202 0.04 2.45 -10.86
N PHE A 203 0.04 2.81 -9.58
CA PHE A 203 -1.19 3.15 -8.83
C PHE A 203 -1.20 4.55 -8.22
N THR A 204 -0.19 5.39 -8.41
CA THR A 204 -0.13 6.77 -7.88
C THR A 204 -0.22 7.82 -8.99
N ASN A 205 -0.62 9.07 -8.65
CA ASN A 205 -0.65 10.23 -9.56
C ASN A 205 0.33 11.33 -9.15
#